data_AF-A0A959Q896-F1
#
_entry.id   AF-A0A959Q896-F1
#
_cell.length_a   1.000
_cell.length_b   1.000
_cell.length_c   1.000
_cell.angle_alpha   90.00
_cell.angle_beta   90.00
_cell.angle_gamma   90.00
#
_symmetry.space_group_name_H-M   'P 1'
#
loop_
_entity.id
_entity.type
_entity.pdbx_description
1 polymer ?
#
loop_
_entity_poly.entity_id
_entity_poly.type
_entity_poly.pdbx_seq_one_letter_code
_entity_poly.pdbx_strand_id
1 'polypeptide(L)'
;QTIFPIDVNGPEGKPASEKLLADNPEFQELLVERNQTGRQIVSQMDQWLKKSTVTEMLFQLNRPEVIRKSQEFYFQFFEPMADGKNYSGPDFIAAWYQRNLRIFSNLHQIHDSEKDRILVIYSQGHIQLLQRFVIDSPYFCRTDALPYLQR
;
A
#
# COMPACT_ATOMS: atom_id res chain seq x y z
N GLN A 1 -19.11 -16.72 -8.79
CA GLN A 1 -18.43 -15.50 -8.30
C GLN A 1 -17.50 -15.04 -9.41
N THR A 2 -17.53 -13.76 -9.77
CA THR A 2 -16.65 -13.19 -10.79
C THR A 2 -15.40 -12.60 -10.11
N ILE A 3 -14.22 -12.78 -10.71
CA ILE A 3 -12.94 -12.32 -10.18
C ILE A 3 -12.34 -11.35 -11.19
N PHE A 4 -11.91 -10.18 -10.72
CA PHE A 4 -11.33 -9.13 -11.56
C PHE A 4 -9.90 -8.80 -11.10
N PRO A 5 -8.90 -8.83 -11.99
CA PRO A 5 -7.60 -8.25 -11.69
C PRO A 5 -7.71 -6.72 -11.79
N ILE A 6 -7.40 -6.01 -10.71
CA ILE A 6 -7.45 -4.53 -10.68
C ILE A 6 -6.07 -3.88 -10.54
N ASP A 7 -5.01 -4.67 -10.38
CA ASP A 7 -3.64 -4.15 -10.29
C ASP A 7 -3.16 -3.62 -11.64
N VAL A 8 -2.25 -2.65 -11.58
CA VAL A 8 -1.50 -2.14 -12.72
C VAL A 8 -0.03 -2.01 -12.36
N ASN A 9 0.83 -2.29 -13.32
CA ASN A 9 2.24 -1.97 -13.18
C ASN A 9 2.44 -0.47 -13.00
N GLY A 10 3.45 -0.11 -12.22
CA GLY A 10 3.99 1.25 -12.27
C GLY A 10 4.46 1.57 -13.69
N PRO A 11 4.57 2.87 -14.05
CA PRO A 11 4.89 3.30 -15.41
C PRO A 11 6.20 2.74 -15.99
N GLU A 12 7.06 2.11 -15.19
CA GLU A 12 8.44 1.83 -15.56
C GLU A 12 8.81 0.33 -15.65
N GLY A 13 7.87 -0.59 -15.45
CA GLY A 13 8.09 -2.03 -15.63
C GLY A 13 9.07 -2.71 -14.65
N LYS A 14 9.74 -1.93 -13.78
CA LYS A 14 10.47 -2.37 -12.59
C LYS A 14 9.79 -1.83 -11.32
N PRO A 15 10.02 -2.43 -10.13
CA PRO A 15 9.61 -1.80 -8.88
C PRO A 15 10.24 -0.41 -8.81
N ALA A 16 9.42 0.64 -8.69
CA ALA A 16 9.88 2.03 -8.72
C ALA A 16 10.99 2.32 -7.68
N SER A 17 11.06 1.52 -6.62
CA SER A 17 12.08 1.60 -5.58
C SER A 17 13.47 1.19 -6.07
N GLU A 18 13.55 0.22 -6.99
CA GLU A 18 14.83 -0.23 -7.55
C GLU A 18 15.44 0.81 -8.49
N LYS A 19 14.59 1.44 -9.31
CA LYS A 19 15.04 2.51 -10.21
C LYS A 19 15.45 3.75 -9.42
N LEU A 20 14.63 4.16 -8.45
CA LEU A 20 14.94 5.25 -7.52
C LEU A 20 16.35 5.09 -6.93
N LEU A 21 16.68 3.87 -6.54
CA LEU A 21 17.97 3.52 -5.95
C LEU A 21 19.14 3.49 -6.91
N ALA A 22 18.91 3.04 -8.14
CA ALA A 22 19.92 3.05 -9.19
C ALA A 22 20.25 4.49 -9.62
N ASP A 23 19.24 5.35 -9.68
CA ASP A 23 19.37 6.74 -10.12
C ASP A 23 19.92 7.67 -9.03
N ASN A 24 19.86 7.27 -7.75
CA ASN A 24 20.28 8.09 -6.61
C ASN A 24 21.17 7.29 -5.61
N PRO A 25 22.41 6.95 -6.00
CA PRO A 25 23.31 6.14 -5.17
C PRO A 25 23.67 6.80 -3.83
N GLU A 26 23.63 8.12 -3.73
CA GLU A 26 23.87 8.88 -2.50
C GLU A 26 22.86 8.56 -1.38
N PHE A 27 21.65 8.09 -1.72
CA PHE A 27 20.64 7.68 -0.73
C PHE A 27 20.76 6.23 -0.29
N GLN A 28 21.73 5.46 -0.80
CA GLN A 28 21.95 4.06 -0.40
C GLN A 28 22.31 3.95 1.09
N GLU A 29 23.19 4.83 1.60
CA GLU A 29 23.57 4.84 3.02
C GLU A 29 22.39 5.19 3.94
N LEU A 30 21.58 6.17 3.53
CA LEU A 30 20.35 6.57 4.23
C LEU A 30 19.39 5.38 4.36
N LEU A 31 19.31 4.52 3.35
CA LEU A 31 18.48 3.32 3.40
C LEU A 31 19.07 2.21 4.23
N VAL A 32 20.40 2.04 4.23
CA VAL A 32 21.07 1.07 5.11
C VAL A 32 20.81 1.41 6.59
N GLU A 33 20.86 2.70 6.94
CA GLU A 33 20.53 3.18 8.29
C GLU A 33 19.07 2.89 8.63
N ARG A 34 18.15 3.21 7.70
CA ARG A 34 16.70 3.04 7.91
C ARG A 34 16.23 1.59 7.80
N ASN A 35 17.01 0.68 7.23
CA ASN A 35 16.68 -0.75 7.10
C ASN A 35 16.37 -1.44 8.44
N GLN A 36 16.78 -0.89 9.58
CA GLN A 36 16.40 -1.43 10.89
C GLN A 36 14.88 -1.47 11.09
N THR A 37 14.18 -0.38 10.73
CA THR A 37 12.71 -0.29 10.82
C THR A 37 12.05 -1.27 9.85
N GLY A 38 12.57 -1.41 8.63
CA GLY A 38 12.09 -2.39 7.65
C GLY A 38 12.23 -3.83 8.16
N ARG A 39 13.39 -4.17 8.75
CA ARG A 39 13.63 -5.48 9.37
C ARG A 39 12.69 -5.77 10.53
N GLN A 40 12.36 -4.77 11.36
CA GLN A 40 11.40 -4.92 12.46
C GLN A 40 9.99 -5.22 11.93
N ILE A 41 9.55 -4.53 10.88
CA ILE A 41 8.25 -4.78 10.23
C ILE A 41 8.21 -6.21 9.68
N VAL A 42 9.22 -6.62 8.92
CA VAL A 42 9.32 -7.98 8.36
C VAL A 42 9.31 -9.02 9.49
N SER A 43 10.10 -8.82 10.54
CA SER A 43 10.13 -9.74 11.68
C SER A 43 8.78 -9.86 12.39
N GLN A 44 8.05 -8.76 12.54
CA GLN A 44 6.70 -8.77 13.12
C GLN A 44 5.72 -9.54 12.24
N MET A 45 5.74 -9.31 10.91
CA MET A 45 4.91 -10.05 9.97
C MET A 45 5.24 -11.55 9.98
N ASP A 46 6.52 -11.90 10.05
CA ASP A 46 7.00 -13.28 10.19
C ASP A 46 6.45 -13.97 11.45
N GLN A 47 6.38 -13.23 12.56
CA GLN A 47 5.81 -13.76 13.80
C GLN A 47 4.30 -14.03 13.67
N TRP A 48 3.56 -13.13 13.03
CA TRP A 48 2.14 -13.35 12.76
C TRP A 48 1.92 -14.54 11.83
N LEU A 49 2.69 -14.63 10.73
CA LEU A 49 2.63 -15.75 9.79
C LEU A 49 2.87 -17.11 10.45
N LYS A 50 3.79 -17.18 11.42
CA LYS A 50 4.16 -18.43 12.11
C LYS A 50 3.20 -18.82 13.23
N LYS A 51 2.49 -17.87 13.83
CA LYS A 51 1.76 -18.06 15.09
C LYS A 51 0.25 -17.84 15.00
N SER A 52 -0.24 -17.36 13.87
CA SER A 52 -1.65 -17.00 13.68
C SER A 52 -2.27 -17.79 12.53
N THR A 53 -3.57 -18.01 12.63
CA THR A 53 -4.40 -18.41 11.50
C THR A 53 -4.43 -17.30 10.43
N VAL A 54 -4.86 -17.65 9.22
CA VAL A 54 -5.03 -16.66 8.13
C VAL A 54 -6.00 -15.55 8.56
N THR A 55 -7.10 -15.90 9.23
CA THR A 55 -8.10 -14.93 9.70
C THR A 55 -7.52 -13.97 10.74
N GLU A 56 -6.79 -14.48 11.73
CA GLU A 56 -6.13 -13.65 12.75
C GLU A 56 -5.07 -12.73 12.12
N MET A 57 -4.29 -13.24 11.16
CA MET A 57 -3.31 -12.42 10.43
C MET A 57 -4.01 -11.31 9.64
N LEU A 58 -5.05 -11.63 8.88
CA LEU A 58 -5.83 -10.64 8.15
C LEU A 58 -6.47 -9.62 9.09
N PHE A 59 -6.94 -10.06 10.27
CA PHE A 59 -7.43 -9.16 11.31
C PHE A 59 -6.34 -8.16 11.72
N GLN A 60 -5.13 -8.65 12.06
CA GLN A 60 -4.02 -7.75 12.42
C GLN A 60 -3.66 -6.77 11.29
N LEU A 61 -3.59 -7.24 10.05
CA LEU A 61 -3.22 -6.40 8.90
C LEU A 61 -4.26 -5.33 8.56
N ASN A 62 -5.54 -5.56 8.90
CA ASN A 62 -6.63 -4.61 8.66
C ASN A 62 -6.86 -3.61 9.81
N ARG A 63 -6.09 -3.71 10.91
CA ARG A 63 -6.19 -2.74 12.02
C ARG A 63 -5.76 -1.35 11.56
N PRO A 64 -6.52 -0.27 11.85
CA PRO A 64 -6.24 1.09 11.36
C PRO A 64 -4.82 1.59 11.65
N GLU A 65 -4.28 1.27 12.82
CA GLU A 65 -2.93 1.63 13.24
C GLU A 65 -1.83 0.87 12.50
N VAL A 66 -2.11 -0.36 12.05
CA VAL A 66 -1.17 -1.16 11.26
C VAL A 66 -1.19 -0.69 9.81
N ILE A 67 -2.38 -0.39 9.28
CA ILE A 67 -2.53 0.26 7.96
C ILE A 67 -1.81 1.62 7.96
N ARG A 68 -2.03 2.45 8.99
CA ARG A 68 -1.33 3.74 9.13
C ARG A 68 0.19 3.57 9.15
N LYS A 69 0.72 2.65 9.96
CA LYS A 69 2.16 2.35 9.99
C LYS A 69 2.72 1.91 8.65
N SER A 70 1.96 1.13 7.87
CA SER A 70 2.38 0.74 6.51
C SER A 70 2.52 1.95 5.57
N GLN A 71 1.69 2.99 5.74
CA GLN A 71 1.83 4.23 4.99
C GLN A 71 3.00 5.09 5.50
N GLU A 72 3.18 5.17 6.81
CA GLU A 72 4.28 5.91 7.45
C GLU A 72 5.64 5.42 6.95
N PHE A 73 5.78 4.13 6.64
CA PHE A 73 6.99 3.59 6.04
C PHE A 73 7.41 4.38 4.80
N TYR A 74 6.49 4.67 3.87
CA TYR A 74 6.84 5.38 2.64
C TYR A 74 7.35 6.80 2.92
N PHE A 75 6.72 7.50 3.86
CA PHE A 75 7.14 8.85 4.24
C PHE A 75 8.44 8.84 5.03
N GLN A 76 8.61 7.96 6.02
CA GLN A 76 9.85 7.90 6.80
C GLN A 76 11.06 7.49 5.96
N PHE A 77 10.86 6.63 4.96
CA PHE A 77 11.96 6.10 4.16
C PHE A 77 12.26 6.95 2.93
N PHE A 78 11.25 7.30 2.14
CA PHE A 78 11.47 7.94 0.84
C PHE A 78 11.35 9.45 0.89
N GLU A 79 10.41 10.03 1.63
CA GLU A 79 10.19 11.49 1.61
C GLU A 79 11.47 12.31 1.89
N PRO A 80 12.35 11.92 2.83
CA PRO A 80 13.58 12.66 3.10
C PRO A 80 14.66 12.53 2.01
N MET A 81 14.45 11.75 0.96
CA MET A 81 15.34 11.69 -0.21
C MET A 81 15.10 12.90 -1.11
N ALA A 82 15.33 14.07 -0.55
CA ALA A 82 15.21 15.35 -1.21
C ALA A 82 16.22 16.34 -0.62
N ASP A 83 16.84 17.17 -1.47
CA ASP A 83 17.88 18.13 -1.07
C ASP A 83 17.67 19.54 -1.66
N GLY A 84 16.48 19.81 -2.18
CA GLY A 84 16.10 21.09 -2.80
C GLY A 84 16.48 21.22 -4.27
N LYS A 85 17.29 20.30 -4.82
CA LYS A 85 17.50 20.15 -6.27
C LYS A 85 17.07 18.78 -6.76
N ASN A 86 17.12 17.78 -5.86
CA ASN A 86 16.62 16.44 -6.03
C ASN A 86 15.31 16.26 -5.24
N TYR A 87 14.29 15.69 -5.89
CA TYR A 87 12.99 15.35 -5.29
C TYR A 87 12.64 13.88 -5.52
N SER A 88 13.64 13.02 -5.76
CA SER A 88 13.45 11.62 -6.12
C SER A 88 12.59 10.83 -5.12
N GLY A 89 12.73 11.08 -3.82
CA GLY A 89 11.88 10.50 -2.78
C GLY A 89 10.41 10.90 -2.87
N PRO A 90 10.10 12.21 -2.80
CA PRO A 90 8.76 12.74 -3.07
C PRO A 90 8.17 12.27 -4.40
N ASP A 91 8.96 12.23 -5.48
CA ASP A 91 8.54 11.78 -6.81
C ASP A 91 8.18 10.28 -6.80
N PHE A 92 8.93 9.45 -6.07
CA PHE A 92 8.59 8.05 -5.85
C PHE A 92 7.24 7.91 -5.12
N ILE A 93 7.00 8.70 -4.06
CA ILE A 93 5.71 8.70 -3.36
C ILE A 93 4.59 9.18 -4.29
N ALA A 94 4.82 10.20 -5.11
CA ALA A 94 3.84 10.68 -6.09
C ALA A 94 3.49 9.58 -7.11
N ALA A 95 4.48 8.83 -7.60
CA ALA A 95 4.27 7.68 -8.47
C ALA A 95 3.49 6.55 -7.77
N TRP A 96 3.71 6.34 -6.47
CA TRP A 96 2.92 5.41 -5.65
C TRP A 96 1.45 5.82 -5.58
N TYR A 97 1.17 7.11 -5.37
CA TYR A 97 -0.20 7.65 -5.43
C TYR A 97 -0.82 7.47 -6.82
N GLN A 98 -0.06 7.75 -7.88
CA GLN A 98 -0.53 7.57 -9.25
C GLN A 98 -0.93 6.11 -9.53
N ARG A 99 -0.13 5.13 -9.10
CA ARG A 99 -0.46 3.70 -9.27
C ARG A 99 -1.74 3.35 -8.50
N ASN A 100 -1.86 3.78 -7.24
CA ASN A 100 -3.05 3.50 -6.43
C ASN A 100 -4.31 4.15 -7.00
N LEU A 101 -4.19 5.34 -7.60
CA LEU A 101 -5.32 5.99 -8.26
C LEU A 101 -5.76 5.22 -9.52
N ARG A 102 -4.82 4.67 -10.30
CA ARG A 102 -5.14 3.79 -11.43
C ARG A 102 -5.83 2.50 -10.99
N ILE A 103 -5.38 1.87 -9.90
CA ILE A 103 -6.05 0.69 -9.30
C ILE A 103 -7.48 1.06 -8.89
N PHE A 104 -7.66 2.23 -8.27
CA PHE A 104 -8.99 2.72 -7.91
C PHE A 104 -9.89 2.96 -9.14
N SER A 105 -9.35 3.51 -10.24
CA SER A 105 -10.09 3.64 -11.50
C SER A 105 -10.50 2.28 -12.09
N ASN A 106 -9.66 1.25 -11.94
CA ASN A 106 -10.03 -0.10 -12.35
C ASN A 106 -11.15 -0.66 -11.45
N LEU A 107 -11.06 -0.47 -10.14
CA LEU A 107 -12.13 -0.83 -9.20
C LEU A 107 -13.45 -0.11 -9.52
N HIS A 108 -13.40 1.15 -9.95
CA HIS A 108 -14.61 1.86 -10.36
C HIS A 108 -15.27 1.22 -11.60
N GLN A 109 -14.48 0.70 -12.54
CA GLN A 109 -14.99 0.13 -13.79
C GLN A 109 -15.63 -1.26 -13.65
N ILE A 110 -15.47 -1.96 -12.53
CA ILE A 110 -16.01 -3.33 -12.37
C ILE A 110 -17.43 -3.37 -11.82
N HIS A 111 -18.04 -2.25 -11.42
CA HIS A 111 -19.41 -2.27 -10.90
C HIS A 111 -20.42 -2.32 -12.05
N ASP A 112 -21.39 -3.23 -11.98
CA ASP A 112 -22.46 -3.34 -12.97
C ASP A 112 -23.75 -2.67 -12.46
N SER A 113 -23.87 -2.50 -11.13
CA SER A 113 -25.06 -1.97 -10.47
C SER A 113 -24.74 -1.28 -9.14
N GLU A 114 -25.54 -0.27 -8.76
CA GLU A 114 -25.45 0.39 -7.44
C GLU A 114 -25.73 -0.55 -6.25
N LYS A 115 -26.24 -1.76 -6.52
CA LYS A 115 -26.51 -2.79 -5.49
C LYS A 115 -25.34 -3.76 -5.30
N ASP A 116 -24.29 -3.65 -6.09
CA ASP A 116 -23.18 -4.59 -6.03
C ASP A 116 -22.36 -4.44 -4.75
N ARG A 117 -21.89 -5.58 -4.23
CA ARG A 117 -20.93 -5.64 -3.13
C ARG A 117 -19.63 -6.23 -3.63
N ILE A 118 -18.57 -5.43 -3.59
CA ILE A 118 -17.24 -5.83 -4.04
C ILE A 118 -16.37 -6.13 -2.82
N LEU A 119 -15.82 -7.34 -2.76
CA LEU A 119 -14.76 -7.68 -1.82
C LEU A 119 -13.41 -7.40 -2.47
N VAL A 120 -12.65 -6.48 -1.90
CA VAL A 120 -11.30 -6.16 -2.34
C VAL A 120 -10.28 -6.86 -1.45
N ILE A 121 -9.49 -7.75 -2.05
CA ILE A 121 -8.35 -8.42 -1.40
C ILE A 121 -7.09 -7.87 -2.05
N TYR A 122 -6.25 -7.19 -1.28
CA TYR A 122 -5.07 -6.50 -1.81
C TYR A 122 -3.93 -6.46 -0.79
N SER A 123 -2.70 -6.25 -1.27
CA SER A 123 -1.53 -6.08 -0.41
C SER A 123 -1.68 -4.84 0.49
N GLN A 124 -1.22 -4.95 1.74
CA GLN A 124 -1.42 -3.95 2.80
C GLN A 124 -0.94 -2.55 2.42
N GLY A 125 0.19 -2.44 1.71
CA GLY A 125 0.78 -1.14 1.35
C GLY A 125 -0.10 -0.24 0.46
N HIS A 126 -1.15 -0.81 -0.15
CA HIS A 126 -2.11 -0.06 -0.97
C HIS A 126 -3.35 0.38 -0.21
N ILE A 127 -3.66 -0.29 0.90
CA ILE A 127 -4.96 -0.20 1.56
C ILE A 127 -5.24 1.21 2.06
N GLN A 128 -4.24 1.92 2.60
CA GLN A 128 -4.42 3.29 3.09
C GLN A 128 -4.94 4.22 1.98
N LEU A 129 -4.32 4.18 0.80
CA LEU A 129 -4.70 5.05 -0.32
C LEU A 129 -6.01 4.62 -0.95
N LEU A 130 -6.23 3.32 -1.15
CA LEU A 130 -7.49 2.81 -1.70
C LEU A 130 -8.68 3.16 -0.79
N GLN A 131 -8.54 2.99 0.53
CA GLN A 131 -9.58 3.40 1.48
C GLN A 131 -9.85 4.90 1.42
N ARG A 132 -8.79 5.71 1.28
CA ARG A 132 -8.93 7.16 1.18
C ARG A 132 -9.66 7.57 -0.10
N PHE A 133 -9.30 7.00 -1.25
CA PHE A 133 -9.96 7.29 -2.52
C PHE A 133 -11.43 6.87 -2.53
N VAL A 134 -11.75 5.72 -1.92
CA VAL A 134 -13.15 5.31 -1.72
C VAL A 134 -13.92 6.34 -0.90
N ILE A 135 -13.37 6.79 0.23
CA ILE A 135 -14.00 7.79 1.12
C ILE A 135 -14.16 9.16 0.44
N ASP A 136 -13.16 9.57 -0.34
CA ASP A 136 -13.14 10.88 -0.98
C ASP A 136 -13.97 10.93 -2.29
N SER A 137 -14.45 9.77 -2.76
CA SER A 137 -15.25 9.65 -3.99
C SER A 137 -16.74 9.43 -3.71
N PRO A 138 -17.63 9.79 -4.64
CA PRO A 138 -19.06 9.52 -4.51
C PRO A 138 -19.48 8.11 -4.95
N TYR A 139 -18.54 7.28 -5.43
CA TYR A 139 -18.87 6.05 -6.17
C TYR A 139 -19.15 4.85 -5.26
N PHE A 140 -18.67 4.87 -4.02
CA PHE A 140 -18.65 3.69 -3.16
C PHE A 140 -18.93 4.03 -1.70
N CYS A 141 -19.64 3.13 -1.02
CA CYS A 141 -19.79 3.14 0.43
C CYS A 141 -18.83 2.13 1.06
N ARG A 142 -17.80 2.60 1.76
CA ARG A 142 -16.83 1.73 2.44
C ARG A 142 -17.51 0.92 3.56
N THR A 143 -17.25 -0.37 3.60
CA THR A 143 -17.56 -1.25 4.73
C THR A 143 -16.26 -1.75 5.38
N ASP A 144 -16.20 -1.80 6.71
CA ASP A 144 -15.04 -2.35 7.43
C ASP A 144 -14.98 -3.88 7.29
N ALA A 145 -13.78 -4.42 7.07
CA ALA A 145 -13.51 -5.84 7.00
C ALA A 145 -13.39 -6.49 8.40
N LEU A 146 -12.97 -5.72 9.42
CA LEU A 146 -12.67 -6.26 10.75
C LEU A 146 -13.82 -7.07 11.39
N PRO A 147 -15.11 -6.63 11.33
CA PRO A 147 -16.22 -7.41 11.89
C PRO A 147 -16.38 -8.80 11.26
N TYR A 148 -15.86 -9.02 10.05
CA TYR A 148 -15.91 -10.30 9.34
C TYR A 148 -14.71 -11.21 9.65
N LEU A 149 -13.70 -10.70 10.35
CA LEU A 149 -12.44 -11.38 10.66
C LEU A 149 -12.31 -11.76 12.16
N GLN A 150 -13.35 -11.55 12.97
CA GLN A 150 -13.35 -11.82 14.42
C GLN A 150 -13.73 -13.28 14.79
N ARG A 151 -13.37 -14.26 13.95
CA ARG A 151 -13.74 -15.67 14.17
C ARG A 151 -12.59 -16.50 14.71
#